data_AF-A0AAD9WZM9-F1
#
_entry.id   AF-A0AAD9WZM9-F1
#
_cell.length_a   1.000
_cell.length_b   1.000
_cell.length_c   1.000
_cell.angle_alpha   90.00
_cell.angle_beta   90.00
_cell.angle_gamma   90.00
#
_symmetry.space_group_name_H-M   'P 1'
#
loop_
_entity.id
_entity.type
_entity.pdbx_description
1 polymer ?
#
loop_
_entity_poly.entity_id
_entity_poly.type
_entity_poly.pdbx_seq_one_letter_code
_entity_poly.pdbx_strand_id
1 'polypeptide(L)'
;MAPPCSSIQFIDTALSCTSPFALSYTDLNQKWLIRKHLISLVQDHPDFTLSTDTFNHNDGSTVNLLNASGYLRVSKITPPIHVTIWLHENYPHMPPIVFINTSSNTLNQIHQNHPFVDQCGLTTSPYLQTWLHPGCNLCNLVHNLIKIFSHDHPFSYSSSVTVSTATTSFTHPSLVSKREALDRLLGMLHYDKAALQSKAEEDIEGISILQVELENRAGVIGNITTELEHESIVHVL
;
A
#
# COMPACT_ATOMS: atom_id res chain seq x y z
N MET A 1 20.04 21.09 10.10
CA MET A 1 20.95 20.52 11.11
C MET A 1 21.93 19.61 10.40
N ALA A 2 23.21 19.60 10.77
CA ALA A 2 24.16 18.62 10.22
C ALA A 2 23.70 17.20 10.67
N PRO A 3 23.85 16.17 9.82
CA PRO A 3 23.53 14.82 10.22
C PRO A 3 24.48 14.41 11.35
N PRO A 4 24.04 13.62 12.34
CA PRO A 4 24.93 13.17 13.40
C PRO A 4 26.11 12.41 12.77
N CYS A 5 27.35 12.75 13.16
CA CYS A 5 28.57 12.17 12.59
C CYS A 5 28.55 10.63 12.58
N SER A 6 27.83 10.02 13.52
CA SER A 6 27.61 8.57 13.60
C SER A 6 26.91 7.98 12.37
N SER A 7 25.91 8.66 11.79
CA SER A 7 25.18 8.15 10.62
C SER A 7 26.03 8.18 9.36
N ILE A 8 26.83 9.23 9.16
CA ILE A 8 27.78 9.29 8.03
C ILE A 8 28.84 8.21 8.17
N GLN A 9 29.43 8.06 9.37
CA GLN A 9 30.42 7.02 9.63
C GLN A 9 29.85 5.62 9.41
N PHE A 10 28.59 5.39 9.79
CA PHE A 10 27.89 4.14 9.53
C PHE A 10 27.76 3.87 8.03
N ILE A 11 27.28 4.84 7.23
CA ILE A 11 27.13 4.69 5.77
C ILE A 11 28.47 4.32 5.14
N ASP A 12 29.53 5.00 5.54
CA ASP A 12 30.87 4.82 4.99
C ASP A 12 31.44 3.44 5.32
N THR A 13 31.28 3.02 6.57
CA THR A 13 31.69 1.70 7.05
C THR A 13 30.88 0.59 6.35
N ALA A 14 29.57 0.76 6.22
CA ALA A 14 28.69 -0.21 5.57
C ALA A 14 29.03 -0.39 4.08
N LEU A 15 29.22 0.71 3.34
CA LEU A 15 29.52 0.68 1.90
C LEU A 15 30.94 0.19 1.57
N SER A 16 31.88 0.38 2.49
CA SER A 16 33.27 -0.08 2.36
C SER A 16 33.51 -1.50 2.89
N CYS A 17 32.54 -2.09 3.59
CA CYS A 17 32.66 -3.43 4.15
C CYS A 17 32.80 -4.49 3.04
N THR A 18 33.79 -5.37 3.20
CA THR A 18 34.08 -6.50 2.29
C THR A 18 33.93 -7.87 2.99
N SER A 19 33.16 -7.91 4.08
CA SER A 19 32.83 -9.13 4.84
C SER A 19 31.93 -10.08 4.02
N PRO A 20 31.77 -11.36 4.39
CA PRO A 20 30.69 -12.22 3.88
C PRO A 20 29.27 -11.62 4.06
N PHE A 21 29.11 -10.64 4.96
CA PHE A 21 27.87 -9.85 5.10
C PHE A 21 27.92 -8.52 4.32
N ALA A 22 28.80 -8.41 3.33
CA ALA A 22 28.92 -7.21 2.50
C ALA A 22 27.63 -6.95 1.73
N LEU A 23 27.38 -5.67 1.50
CA LEU A 23 26.24 -5.20 0.74
C LEU A 23 26.34 -5.61 -0.73
N SER A 24 25.21 -5.89 -1.36
CA SER A 24 25.13 -6.33 -2.76
C SER A 24 25.43 -5.23 -3.80
N TYR A 25 25.87 -4.05 -3.38
CA TYR A 25 26.25 -2.96 -4.29
C TYR A 25 27.67 -3.17 -4.80
N THR A 26 27.84 -3.36 -6.10
CA THR A 26 29.15 -3.65 -6.71
C THR A 26 29.80 -2.41 -7.31
N ASP A 27 29.03 -1.52 -7.92
CA ASP A 27 29.55 -0.34 -8.62
C ASP A 27 29.90 0.82 -7.66
N LEU A 28 31.04 1.47 -7.92
CA LEU A 28 31.52 2.60 -7.13
C LEU A 28 30.63 3.84 -7.30
N ASN A 29 30.14 4.10 -8.53
CA ASN A 29 29.26 5.25 -8.77
C ASN A 29 27.91 5.03 -8.08
N GLN A 30 27.38 3.82 -8.15
CA GLN A 30 26.22 3.40 -7.38
C GLN A 30 26.38 3.66 -5.88
N LYS A 31 27.46 3.16 -5.26
CA LYS A 31 27.73 3.38 -3.83
C LYS A 31 27.80 4.86 -3.48
N TRP A 32 28.42 5.67 -4.34
CA TRP A 32 28.47 7.12 -4.16
C TRP A 32 27.09 7.78 -4.20
N LEU A 33 26.23 7.37 -5.14
CA LEU A 33 24.85 7.87 -5.24
C LEU A 33 24.01 7.45 -4.02
N ILE A 34 24.13 6.20 -3.58
CA ILE A 34 23.47 5.69 -2.36
C ILE A 34 23.89 6.53 -1.16
N ARG A 35 25.21 6.72 -0.96
CA ARG A 35 25.75 7.54 0.12
C ARG A 35 25.15 8.95 0.09
N LYS A 36 25.17 9.60 -1.07
CA LYS A 36 24.62 10.95 -1.23
C LYS A 36 23.14 11.01 -0.85
N HIS A 37 22.31 10.10 -1.39
CA HIS A 37 20.88 10.08 -1.15
C HIS A 37 20.52 9.76 0.31
N LEU A 38 21.27 8.86 0.97
CA LEU A 38 21.09 8.53 2.38
C LEU A 38 21.48 9.69 3.30
N ILE A 39 22.56 10.39 3.00
CA ILE A 39 22.97 11.58 3.77
C ILE A 39 21.88 12.65 3.69
N SER A 40 21.36 12.93 2.49
CA SER A 40 20.23 13.87 2.33
C SER A 40 18.99 13.43 3.10
N LEU A 41 18.66 12.14 3.07
CA LEU A 41 17.51 11.59 3.81
C LEU A 41 17.63 11.83 5.32
N VAL A 42 18.77 11.50 5.93
CA VAL A 42 18.98 11.66 7.38
C VAL A 42 19.09 13.14 7.78
N GLN A 43 19.54 14.01 6.87
CA GLN A 43 19.56 15.46 7.11
C GLN A 43 18.15 16.07 7.14
N ASP A 44 17.29 15.67 6.20
CA ASP A 44 15.92 16.18 6.09
C ASP A 44 14.98 15.51 7.09
N HIS A 45 15.23 14.24 7.41
CA HIS A 45 14.43 13.42 8.31
C HIS A 45 15.32 12.72 9.36
N PRO A 46 15.69 13.42 10.45
CA PRO A 46 16.62 12.90 11.47
C PRO A 46 16.07 11.73 12.28
N ASP A 47 14.76 11.48 12.22
CA ASP A 47 14.10 10.35 12.89
C ASP A 47 14.39 9.00 12.21
N PHE A 48 15.00 9.01 11.01
CA PHE A 48 15.42 7.79 10.32
C PHE A 48 16.75 7.27 10.86
N THR A 49 16.74 6.01 11.25
CA THR A 49 17.93 5.23 11.58
C THR A 49 18.31 4.37 10.38
N LEU A 50 19.62 4.27 10.14
CA LEU A 50 20.16 3.46 9.05
C LEU A 50 20.62 2.12 9.61
N SER A 51 20.34 1.05 8.88
CA SER A 51 20.81 -0.28 9.23
C SER A 51 21.15 -1.09 7.98
N THR A 52 21.83 -2.22 8.18
CA THR A 52 22.14 -3.20 7.14
C THR A 52 21.56 -4.53 7.56
N ASP A 53 20.84 -5.19 6.66
CA ASP A 53 20.16 -6.44 7.00
C ASP A 53 19.95 -7.29 5.74
N THR A 54 19.68 -8.58 5.93
CA THR A 54 19.44 -9.54 4.85
C THR A 54 17.99 -9.42 4.38
N PHE A 55 17.82 -9.00 3.14
CA PHE A 55 16.55 -8.94 2.44
C PHE A 55 16.28 -10.25 1.70
N ASN A 56 15.05 -10.75 1.81
CA ASN A 56 14.60 -11.98 1.16
C ASN A 56 13.67 -11.60 0.00
N HIS A 57 14.09 -11.88 -1.22
CA HIS A 57 13.27 -11.66 -2.40
C HIS A 57 12.18 -12.73 -2.52
N ASN A 58 11.13 -12.41 -3.27
CA ASN A 58 10.01 -13.31 -3.52
C ASN A 58 10.41 -14.57 -4.33
N ASP A 59 11.54 -14.54 -5.03
CA ASP A 59 12.11 -15.69 -5.75
C ASP A 59 12.93 -16.63 -4.84
N GLY A 60 13.03 -16.31 -3.55
CA GLY A 60 13.81 -17.06 -2.56
C GLY A 60 15.28 -16.68 -2.49
N SER A 61 15.75 -15.73 -3.32
CA SER A 61 17.12 -15.20 -3.21
C SER A 61 17.25 -14.28 -2.00
N THR A 62 18.46 -14.24 -1.42
CA THR A 62 18.76 -13.40 -0.26
C THR A 62 19.96 -12.51 -0.54
N VAL A 63 19.84 -11.23 -0.15
CA VAL A 63 20.84 -10.20 -0.40
C VAL A 63 20.99 -9.29 0.80
N ASN A 64 22.19 -8.80 1.07
CA ASN A 64 22.39 -7.84 2.15
C ASN A 64 22.23 -6.42 1.61
N LEU A 65 21.26 -5.70 2.14
CA LEU A 65 20.89 -4.36 1.67
C LEU A 65 21.00 -3.33 2.79
N LEU A 66 21.10 -2.07 2.39
CA LEU A 66 20.92 -0.95 3.29
C LEU A 66 19.43 -0.68 3.43
N ASN A 67 18.99 -0.37 4.64
CA ASN A 67 17.65 0.13 4.88
C ASN A 67 17.69 1.36 5.79
N ALA A 68 16.65 2.18 5.66
CA ALA A 68 16.40 3.32 6.51
C ALA A 68 15.03 3.11 7.19
N SER A 69 15.01 3.04 8.51
CA SER A 69 13.80 2.84 9.30
C SER A 69 13.51 4.06 10.15
N GLY A 70 12.28 4.55 10.14
CA GLY A 70 11.92 5.79 10.84
C GLY A 70 10.43 6.00 10.93
N TYR A 71 10.02 7.05 11.65
CA TYR A 71 8.61 7.36 11.86
C TYR A 71 8.18 8.53 10.99
N LEU A 72 7.09 8.35 10.23
CA LEU A 72 6.42 9.41 9.51
C LEU A 72 5.28 9.98 10.34
N ARG A 73 5.32 11.29 10.60
CA ARG A 73 4.23 12.01 11.27
C ARG A 73 3.44 12.83 10.25
N VAL A 74 2.23 12.38 9.95
CA VAL A 74 1.33 13.05 8.99
C VAL A 74 0.43 14.10 9.64
N SER A 75 0.02 13.88 10.89
CA SER A 75 -0.81 14.79 11.68
C SER A 75 -0.35 14.81 13.14
N LYS A 76 -0.81 15.81 13.90
CA LYS A 76 -0.60 15.87 15.36
C LYS A 76 -1.52 14.93 16.14
N ILE A 77 -2.61 14.49 15.52
CA ILE A 77 -3.71 13.76 16.17
C ILE A 77 -3.63 12.26 15.85
N THR A 78 -3.10 11.90 14.67
CA THR A 78 -2.91 10.49 14.29
C THR A 78 -1.58 9.96 14.84
N PRO A 79 -1.51 8.68 15.22
CA PRO A 79 -0.25 8.07 15.61
C PRO A 79 0.77 8.09 14.47
N PRO A 80 2.08 8.10 14.79
CA PRO A 80 3.13 8.05 13.79
C PRO A 80 3.14 6.70 13.06
N ILE A 81 3.52 6.72 11.79
CA ILE A 81 3.61 5.55 10.92
C ILE A 81 5.07 5.10 10.89
N HIS A 82 5.36 3.89 11.37
CA HIS A 82 6.71 3.33 11.28
C HIS A 82 6.95 2.80 9.87
N VAL A 83 7.98 3.29 9.19
CA VAL A 83 8.31 2.93 7.80
C VAL A 83 9.74 2.45 7.72
N THR A 84 9.97 1.35 6.99
CA THR A 84 11.29 0.88 6.58
C THR A 84 11.44 0.98 5.06
N ILE A 85 12.48 1.67 4.62
CA ILE A 85 12.83 1.87 3.21
C ILE A 85 14.09 1.06 2.92
N TRP A 86 13.95 -0.01 2.16
CA TRP A 86 15.05 -0.84 1.68
C TRP A 86 15.57 -0.31 0.35
N LEU A 87 16.89 -0.18 0.23
CA LEU A 87 17.52 0.19 -1.04
C LEU A 87 17.75 -1.07 -1.87
N HIS A 88 17.10 -1.16 -3.03
CA HIS A 88 17.28 -2.26 -3.97
C HIS A 88 18.74 -2.37 -4.41
N GLU A 89 19.23 -3.58 -4.66
CA GLU A 89 20.59 -3.86 -5.19
C GLU A 89 20.96 -3.08 -6.47
N ASN A 90 19.97 -2.62 -7.25
CA ASN A 90 20.15 -1.89 -8.51
C ASN A 90 19.75 -0.41 -8.38
N TYR A 91 19.59 0.09 -7.15
CA TYR A 91 19.33 1.50 -6.89
C TYR A 91 20.47 2.38 -7.41
N PRO A 92 20.21 3.56 -8.02
CA PRO A 92 18.92 4.23 -8.16
C PRO A 92 18.17 3.91 -9.46
N HIS A 93 18.64 2.95 -10.27
CA HIS A 93 17.93 2.56 -11.49
C HIS A 93 16.64 1.77 -11.17
N MET A 94 16.64 1.04 -10.06
CA MET A 94 15.43 0.48 -9.46
C MET A 94 14.96 1.31 -8.25
N PRO A 95 13.63 1.41 -8.01
CA PRO A 95 13.10 2.08 -6.84
C PRO A 95 13.49 1.35 -5.55
N PRO A 96 13.51 2.05 -4.41
CA PRO A 96 13.56 1.40 -3.11
C PRO A 96 12.25 0.64 -2.82
N ILE A 97 12.32 -0.31 -1.89
CA ILE A 97 11.18 -1.11 -1.44
C ILE A 97 10.74 -0.58 -0.08
N VAL A 98 9.47 -0.23 0.06
CA VAL A 98 8.96 0.46 1.27
C VAL A 98 7.99 -0.45 1.99
N PHE A 99 8.20 -0.64 3.30
CA PHE A 99 7.29 -1.36 4.18
C PHE A 99 6.81 -0.46 5.32
N ILE A 100 5.54 -0.57 5.66
CA ILE A 100 4.98 -0.06 6.89
C ILE A 100 5.07 -1.15 7.93
N ASN A 101 5.74 -0.85 9.05
CA ASN A 101 5.86 -1.80 10.14
C ASN A 101 4.66 -1.63 11.07
N THR A 102 3.85 -2.67 11.18
CA THR A 102 2.79 -2.80 12.19
C THR A 102 3.40 -3.41 13.44
N SER A 103 4.31 -2.70 14.11
CA SER A 103 4.94 -3.22 15.33
C SER A 103 3.88 -3.53 16.39
N SER A 104 3.63 -4.81 16.68
CA SER A 104 2.96 -5.51 17.81
C SER A 104 1.80 -4.86 18.59
N ASN A 105 1.34 -3.66 18.23
CA ASN A 105 0.24 -2.98 18.88
C ASN A 105 -1.02 -3.33 18.12
N THR A 106 -1.86 -4.15 18.75
CA THR A 106 -3.14 -4.65 18.22
C THR A 106 -4.07 -3.53 17.71
N LEU A 107 -3.82 -2.28 18.10
CA LEU A 107 -4.61 -1.12 17.67
C LEU A 107 -4.25 -0.58 16.27
N ASN A 108 -3.06 -0.88 15.74
CA ASN A 108 -2.56 -0.29 14.49
C ASN A 108 -2.53 -1.32 13.36
N GLN A 109 -3.66 -1.97 13.10
CA GLN A 109 -3.80 -2.85 11.95
C GLN A 109 -3.95 -2.01 10.68
N ILE A 110 -3.24 -2.40 9.61
CA ILE A 110 -3.47 -1.84 8.29
C ILE A 110 -4.90 -2.16 7.90
N HIS A 111 -5.69 -1.15 7.55
CA HIS A 111 -7.08 -1.40 7.25
C HIS A 111 -7.24 -2.12 5.92
N GLN A 112 -8.30 -2.92 5.83
CA GLN A 112 -8.59 -3.69 4.63
C GLN A 112 -8.79 -2.73 3.44
N ASN A 113 -8.26 -3.11 2.27
CA ASN A 113 -8.38 -2.39 1.01
C ASN A 113 -7.76 -0.98 0.97
N HIS A 114 -6.65 -0.74 1.68
CA HIS A 114 -5.90 0.51 1.49
C HIS A 114 -5.26 0.58 0.09
N PRO A 115 -5.42 1.67 -0.68
CA PRO A 115 -5.02 1.74 -2.10
C PRO A 115 -3.52 1.67 -2.36
N PHE A 116 -2.70 2.00 -1.34
CA PHE A 116 -1.25 2.10 -1.48
C PHE A 116 -0.48 1.13 -0.61
N VAL A 117 -1.13 0.34 0.23
CA VAL A 117 -0.45 -0.49 1.25
C VAL A 117 -1.16 -1.83 1.32
N ASP A 118 -0.42 -2.91 1.16
CA ASP A 118 -0.97 -4.25 1.32
C ASP A 118 -1.03 -4.70 2.79
N GLN A 119 -1.60 -5.88 3.03
CA GLN A 119 -1.72 -6.44 4.38
C GLN A 119 -0.37 -6.78 5.04
N CYS A 120 0.69 -6.97 4.26
CA CYS A 120 2.05 -7.19 4.74
C CYS A 120 2.80 -5.87 5.02
N GLY A 121 2.19 -4.72 4.72
CA GLY A 121 2.78 -3.40 4.85
C GLY A 121 3.58 -2.94 3.63
N LEU A 122 3.70 -3.75 2.57
CA LEU A 122 4.37 -3.34 1.34
C LEU A 122 3.62 -2.15 0.74
N THR A 123 4.35 -1.05 0.56
CA THR A 123 3.80 0.19 0.06
C THR A 123 4.07 0.35 -1.43
N THR A 124 3.03 0.66 -2.18
CA THR A 124 3.09 1.03 -3.58
C THR A 124 2.64 2.48 -3.75
N SER A 125 3.21 3.20 -4.70
CA SER A 125 2.72 4.53 -5.05
C SER A 125 3.06 4.85 -6.51
N PRO A 126 2.33 5.77 -7.16
CA PRO A 126 2.71 6.29 -8.46
C PRO A 126 4.14 6.82 -8.51
N TYR A 127 4.66 7.35 -7.40
CA TYR A 127 6.06 7.77 -7.28
C TYR A 127 7.03 6.58 -7.44
N LEU A 128 6.76 5.46 -6.78
CA LEU A 128 7.58 4.24 -6.87
C LEU A 128 7.43 3.55 -8.24
N GLN A 129 6.21 3.51 -8.80
CA GLN A 129 5.93 2.90 -10.10
C GLN A 129 6.56 3.66 -11.26
N THR A 130 6.67 4.99 -11.16
CA THR A 130 7.29 5.86 -12.18
C THR A 130 8.69 6.31 -11.77
N TRP A 131 9.36 5.51 -10.94
CA TRP A 131 10.69 5.84 -10.45
C TRP A 131 11.68 5.95 -11.61
N LEU A 132 12.28 7.14 -11.75
CA LEU A 132 13.26 7.40 -12.80
C LEU A 132 14.39 8.28 -12.24
N HIS A 133 15.58 7.72 -12.17
CA HIS A 133 16.79 8.48 -11.86
C HIS A 133 17.22 9.33 -13.07
N PRO A 134 17.65 10.61 -12.90
CA PRO A 134 17.93 11.32 -11.65
C PRO A 134 16.77 12.09 -11.02
N GLY A 135 15.57 12.06 -11.61
CA GLY A 135 14.42 12.84 -11.11
C GLY A 135 13.89 12.36 -9.75
N CYS A 136 13.95 11.05 -9.48
CA CYS A 136 13.50 10.46 -8.21
C CYS A 136 14.65 10.28 -7.20
N ASN A 137 14.38 10.63 -5.94
CA ASN A 137 15.27 10.42 -4.79
C ASN A 137 14.47 10.05 -3.52
N LEU A 138 15.19 9.73 -2.42
CA LEU A 138 14.59 9.28 -1.15
C LEU A 138 13.82 10.37 -0.41
N CYS A 139 14.31 11.62 -0.36
CA CYS A 139 13.62 12.71 0.33
C CYS A 139 12.25 12.98 -0.32
N ASN A 140 12.23 13.06 -1.65
CA ASN A 140 10.99 13.24 -2.42
C ASN A 140 10.04 12.04 -2.28
N LEU A 141 10.57 10.82 -2.12
CA LEU A 141 9.77 9.64 -1.78
C LEU A 141 9.12 9.82 -0.41
N VAL A 142 9.88 10.17 0.63
CA VAL A 142 9.33 10.39 1.99
C VAL A 142 8.27 11.50 1.99
N HIS A 143 8.51 12.61 1.31
CA HIS A 143 7.50 13.67 1.15
C HIS A 143 6.25 13.17 0.43
N ASN A 144 6.38 12.32 -0.59
CA ASN A 144 5.25 11.73 -1.28
C ASN A 144 4.46 10.79 -0.35
N LEU A 145 5.14 9.95 0.42
CA LEU A 145 4.50 9.07 1.41
C LEU A 145 3.75 9.85 2.49
N ILE A 146 4.35 10.91 3.04
CA ILE A 146 3.69 11.79 4.01
C ILE A 146 2.40 12.39 3.42
N LYS A 147 2.45 12.83 2.15
CA LYS A 147 1.26 13.36 1.47
C LYS A 147 0.18 12.30 1.29
N ILE A 148 0.54 11.13 0.76
CA ILE A 148 -0.40 10.01 0.58
C ILE A 148 -1.07 9.68 1.91
N PHE A 149 -0.27 9.46 2.95
CA PHE A 149 -0.78 9.06 4.27
C PHE A 149 -1.46 10.19 5.07
N SER A 150 -1.32 11.44 4.64
CA SER A 150 -2.10 12.55 5.17
C SER A 150 -3.53 12.60 4.62
N HIS A 151 -3.73 12.05 3.41
CA HIS A 151 -5.06 11.93 2.79
C HIS A 151 -5.75 10.65 3.21
N ASP A 152 -5.02 9.54 3.22
CA ASP A 152 -5.54 8.23 3.59
C ASP A 152 -4.55 7.52 4.52
N HIS A 153 -4.92 7.42 5.79
CA HIS A 153 -4.01 6.91 6.80
C HIS A 153 -3.98 5.36 6.77
N PRO A 154 -2.82 4.70 6.74
CA PRO A 154 -2.74 3.24 6.55
C PRO A 154 -3.42 2.42 7.65
N PHE A 155 -3.43 2.92 8.89
CA PHE A 155 -4.02 2.22 10.03
C PHE A 155 -5.52 2.49 10.20
N SER A 156 -6.29 1.43 10.44
CA SER A 156 -7.66 1.51 10.91
C SER A 156 -7.69 1.93 12.37
N TYR A 157 -8.29 3.08 12.65
CA TYR A 157 -8.59 3.47 14.03
C TYR A 157 -10.02 3.08 14.36
N SER A 158 -10.21 2.15 15.31
CA SER A 158 -11.50 1.99 15.98
C SER A 158 -11.73 3.24 16.84
N SER A 159 -12.27 4.30 16.23
CA SER A 159 -12.74 5.45 16.97
C SER A 159 -14.21 5.22 17.32
N SER A 160 -14.47 4.85 18.59
CA SER A 160 -15.76 5.10 19.25
C SER A 160 -15.98 6.60 19.54
N VAL A 161 -15.23 7.47 18.89
CA VAL A 161 -15.35 8.92 18.96
C VAL A 161 -15.82 9.38 17.60
N THR A 162 -17.00 9.98 17.58
CA THR A 162 -17.56 10.75 16.48
C THR A 162 -16.54 11.76 15.96
N VAL A 163 -15.72 11.36 15.01
CA VAL A 163 -14.94 12.29 14.21
C VAL A 163 -15.90 12.82 13.16
N SER A 164 -16.47 13.98 13.47
CA SER A 164 -17.03 14.87 12.45
C SER A 164 -16.10 14.87 11.26
N THR A 165 -16.65 14.57 10.09
CA THR A 165 -16.01 14.66 8.78
C THR A 165 -15.25 15.97 8.66
N ALA A 166 -13.98 15.96 9.07
CA ALA A 166 -13.04 16.99 8.73
C ALA A 166 -12.64 16.70 7.30
N THR A 167 -13.50 17.11 6.35
CA THR A 167 -13.08 17.51 5.01
C THR A 167 -11.89 18.44 5.20
N THR A 168 -10.68 17.91 5.05
CA THR A 168 -9.50 18.73 4.91
C THR A 168 -9.75 19.58 3.68
N SER A 169 -9.88 20.88 3.94
CA SER A 169 -10.20 21.91 2.97
C SER A 169 -9.43 21.68 1.68
N PHE A 170 -10.18 21.49 0.59
CA PHE A 170 -9.64 21.40 -0.76
C PHE A 170 -8.67 22.55 -1.01
N THR A 171 -7.37 22.26 -1.03
CA THR A 171 -6.45 23.05 -1.84
C THR A 171 -6.96 22.97 -3.27
N HIS A 172 -7.26 24.13 -3.87
CA HIS A 172 -7.81 24.22 -5.21
C HIS A 172 -7.00 23.31 -6.16
N PRO A 173 -7.62 22.49 -7.04
CA PRO A 173 -6.92 21.48 -7.85
C PRO A 173 -5.72 22.02 -8.65
N SER A 174 -5.75 23.32 -8.97
CA SER A 174 -4.69 24.06 -9.64
C SER A 174 -3.40 24.27 -8.83
N LEU A 175 -3.42 24.04 -7.52
CA LEU A 175 -2.27 24.22 -6.62
C LEU A 175 -1.57 22.90 -6.27
N VAL A 176 -2.09 21.78 -6.76
CA VAL A 176 -1.59 20.44 -6.46
C VAL A 176 -0.66 19.99 -7.58
N SER A 177 0.50 19.42 -7.23
CA SER A 177 1.40 18.84 -8.23
C SER A 177 0.68 17.74 -9.01
N LYS A 178 0.98 17.59 -10.31
CA LYS A 178 0.43 16.51 -11.16
C LYS A 178 0.54 15.14 -10.49
N ARG A 179 1.64 14.88 -9.77
CA ARG A 179 1.85 13.60 -9.06
C ARG A 179 0.88 13.42 -7.90
N GLU A 180 0.67 14.44 -7.08
CA GLU A 180 -0.27 14.36 -5.97
C GLU A 180 -1.73 14.27 -6.48
N ALA A 181 -2.05 14.91 -7.60
CA ALA A 181 -3.36 14.74 -8.24
C ALA A 181 -3.58 13.29 -8.73
N LEU A 182 -2.54 12.65 -9.28
CA LEU A 182 -2.58 11.24 -9.67
C LEU A 182 -2.74 10.32 -8.47
N ASP A 183 -2.02 10.57 -7.37
CA ASP A 183 -2.17 9.80 -6.13
C ASP A 183 -3.63 9.87 -5.64
N ARG A 184 -4.22 11.07 -5.56
CA ARG A 184 -5.61 11.24 -5.14
C ARG A 184 -6.60 10.51 -6.05
N LEU A 185 -6.44 10.63 -7.37
CA LEU A 185 -7.30 9.97 -8.35
C LEU A 185 -7.21 8.45 -8.24
N LEU A 186 -5.99 7.91 -8.05
CA LEU A 186 -5.79 6.47 -7.89
C LEU A 186 -6.50 5.96 -6.63
N GLY A 187 -6.39 6.67 -5.51
CA GLY A 187 -7.09 6.33 -4.27
C GLY A 187 -8.62 6.36 -4.45
N MET A 188 -9.16 7.41 -5.07
CA MET A 188 -10.61 7.52 -5.33
C MET A 188 -11.11 6.37 -6.22
N LEU A 189 -10.44 6.12 -7.35
CA LEU A 189 -10.82 5.04 -8.27
C LEU A 189 -10.73 3.66 -7.62
N HIS A 190 -9.78 3.46 -6.70
CA HIS A 190 -9.67 2.21 -5.94
C HIS A 190 -10.91 1.97 -5.08
N TYR A 191 -11.36 2.97 -4.34
CA TYR A 191 -12.55 2.86 -3.50
C TYR A 191 -13.85 2.77 -4.31
N ASP A 192 -13.98 3.55 -5.38
CA ASP A 192 -15.14 3.46 -6.28
C ASP A 192 -15.25 2.06 -6.89
N LYS A 193 -14.12 1.50 -7.33
CA LYS A 193 -14.06 0.12 -7.82
C LYS A 193 -14.48 -0.88 -6.75
N ALA A 194 -13.95 -0.75 -5.52
CA ALA A 194 -14.29 -1.66 -4.42
C ALA A 194 -15.80 -1.59 -4.07
N ALA A 195 -16.38 -0.39 -4.05
CA ALA A 195 -17.81 -0.19 -3.82
C ALA A 195 -18.67 -0.81 -4.93
N LEU A 196 -18.29 -0.61 -6.20
CA LEU A 196 -18.99 -1.22 -7.33
C LEU A 196 -18.88 -2.74 -7.33
N GLN A 197 -17.73 -3.30 -6.95
CA GLN A 197 -17.55 -4.75 -6.83
C GLN A 197 -18.42 -5.33 -5.73
N SER A 198 -18.42 -4.71 -4.54
CA SER A 198 -19.29 -5.14 -3.43
C SER A 198 -20.77 -5.05 -3.82
N LYS A 199 -21.17 -4.00 -4.54
CA LYS A 199 -22.55 -3.87 -5.01
C LYS A 199 -22.92 -4.95 -6.04
N ALA A 200 -22.02 -5.22 -7.00
CA ALA A 200 -22.23 -6.27 -7.98
C ALA A 200 -22.34 -7.66 -7.32
N GLU A 201 -21.56 -7.93 -6.27
CA GLU A 201 -21.61 -9.18 -5.52
C GLU A 201 -22.94 -9.34 -4.78
N GLU A 202 -23.45 -8.29 -4.13
CA GLU A 202 -24.78 -8.26 -3.52
C GLU A 202 -25.89 -8.52 -4.56
N ASP A 203 -25.80 -7.88 -5.73
CA ASP A 203 -26.79 -8.05 -6.80
C ASP A 203 -26.76 -9.48 -7.37
N ILE A 204 -25.58 -10.09 -7.53
CA ILE A 204 -25.41 -11.49 -7.96
C ILE A 204 -26.04 -12.44 -6.96
N GLU A 205 -25.79 -12.24 -5.66
CA GLU A 205 -26.38 -13.07 -4.60
C GLU A 205 -27.91 -12.95 -4.61
N GLY A 206 -28.43 -11.72 -4.70
CA GLY A 206 -29.87 -11.47 -4.77
C GLY A 206 -30.54 -12.13 -5.98
N ILE A 207 -29.93 -12.03 -7.16
CA ILE A 207 -30.45 -12.68 -8.38
C ILE A 207 -30.39 -14.21 -8.26
N SER A 208 -29.33 -14.76 -7.66
CA SER A 208 -29.18 -16.21 -7.47
C SER A 208 -30.29 -16.76 -6.58
N ILE A 209 -30.66 -16.05 -5.52
CA ILE A 209 -31.80 -16.42 -4.65
C ILE A 209 -33.12 -16.41 -5.44
N LEU A 210 -33.35 -15.37 -6.24
CA LEU A 210 -34.56 -15.27 -7.06
C LEU A 210 -34.65 -16.38 -8.11
N GLN A 211 -33.52 -16.79 -8.71
CA GLN A 211 -33.50 -17.89 -9.67
C GLN A 211 -33.94 -19.20 -9.02
N VAL A 212 -33.45 -19.51 -7.82
CA VAL A 212 -33.85 -20.70 -7.07
C VAL A 212 -35.36 -20.69 -6.77
N GLU A 213 -35.89 -19.54 -6.35
CA GLU A 213 -37.34 -19.41 -6.09
C GLU A 213 -38.18 -19.58 -7.37
N LEU A 214 -37.71 -19.05 -8.51
CA LEU A 214 -38.39 -19.22 -9.80
C LEU A 214 -38.36 -20.67 -10.29
N GLU A 215 -37.24 -21.36 -10.14
CA GLU A 215 -37.12 -22.79 -10.48
C GLU A 215 -38.07 -23.64 -9.61
N ASN A 216 -38.17 -23.34 -8.32
CA ASN A 216 -39.11 -24.01 -7.43
C ASN A 216 -40.57 -23.79 -7.88
N ARG A 217 -40.96 -22.55 -8.18
CA ARG A 217 -42.30 -22.23 -8.70
C ARG A 217 -42.59 -22.91 -10.04
N ALA A 218 -41.61 -22.93 -10.95
CA ALA A 218 -41.74 -23.61 -12.23
C ALA A 218 -41.97 -25.12 -12.05
N GLY A 219 -41.27 -25.76 -11.10
CA GLY A 219 -41.49 -27.16 -10.73
C GLY A 219 -42.91 -27.42 -10.21
N VAL A 220 -43.41 -26.57 -9.31
CA VAL A 220 -44.79 -26.69 -8.78
C VAL A 220 -45.82 -26.58 -9.89
N ILE A 221 -45.68 -25.58 -10.78
CA ILE A 221 -46.60 -25.39 -11.91
C ILE A 221 -46.54 -26.60 -12.85
N GLY A 222 -45.33 -27.11 -13.14
CA GLY A 222 -45.15 -28.31 -13.96
C GLY A 222 -45.93 -29.50 -13.41
N ASN A 223 -45.84 -29.75 -12.11
CA ASN A 223 -46.59 -30.83 -11.44
C ASN A 223 -48.10 -30.64 -11.61
N ILE A 224 -48.61 -29.44 -11.33
CA ILE A 224 -50.05 -29.13 -11.46
C ILE A 224 -50.53 -29.37 -12.91
N THR A 225 -49.75 -28.95 -13.91
CA THR A 225 -50.12 -29.17 -15.32
C THR A 225 -50.18 -30.66 -15.67
N THR A 226 -49.24 -31.48 -15.18
CA THR A 226 -49.26 -32.93 -15.42
C THR A 226 -50.43 -33.62 -14.73
N GLU A 227 -50.84 -33.16 -13.54
CA GLU A 227 -52.03 -33.67 -12.85
C GLU A 227 -53.30 -33.36 -13.64
N LEU A 228 -53.46 -32.12 -14.11
CA LEU A 228 -54.62 -31.71 -14.90
C LEU A 228 -54.73 -32.47 -16.24
N GLU A 229 -53.62 -32.72 -16.92
CA GLU A 229 -53.60 -33.54 -18.14
C GLU A 229 -54.05 -34.98 -17.86
N HIS A 230 -53.62 -35.55 -16.73
CA HIS A 230 -54.03 -36.89 -16.34
C HIS A 230 -55.54 -36.96 -16.03
N GLU A 231 -56.08 -36.01 -15.28
CA GLU A 231 -57.52 -35.94 -14.98
C GLU A 231 -58.37 -35.77 -16.25
N SER A 232 -57.90 -34.96 -17.22
CA SER A 232 -58.59 -34.75 -18.49
C SER A 232 -58.65 -36.02 -19.35
N ILE A 233 -57.64 -36.89 -19.30
CA ILE A 233 -57.62 -38.15 -20.06
C ILE A 233 -58.57 -39.17 -19.42
N VAL A 234 -58.65 -39.20 -18.08
CA VAL A 234 -59.56 -40.08 -17.34
C VAL A 234 -61.03 -39.72 -17.60
N HIS A 235 -61.34 -38.44 -17.82
CA HIS A 235 -62.72 -37.98 -18.09
C HIS A 235 -63.20 -38.18 -19.54
N VAL A 236 -62.33 -38.56 -20.47
CA VAL A 236 -62.64 -38.78 -21.90
C VAL A 236 -62.81 -40.27 -22.25
N LEU A 237 -62.47 -41.18 -21.32
CA LEU A 237 -62.72 -42.62 -21.39
C LEU A 237 -64.02 -43.01 -20.68
#